data_AF-A0AAV6ZS09-F1
#
_entry.id   AF-A0AAV6ZS09-F1
#
_cell.length_a   1.000
_cell.length_b   1.000
_cell.length_c   1.000
_cell.angle_alpha   90.00
_cell.angle_beta   90.00
_cell.angle_gamma   90.00
#
_symmetry.space_group_name_H-M   'P 1'
#
loop_
_entity.id
_entity.type
_entity.pdbx_description
1 polymer ?
#
loop_
_entity_poly.entity_id
_entity_poly.type
_entity_poly.pdbx_seq_one_letter_code
_entity_poly.pdbx_strand_id
1 'polypeptide(L)'
;MYSDLMCKITAHLEKVSLELQATSPEHYIEKFNLALSQYMGALHSIVPLFIYMNKFYIETKLNRDLKDDLIQLFTEHVAEKHIYSLMPLLLEAQSTPFQITPSTMASIIKGLYTLRPEWVQLAPTLFSKFIPNILPPAMESELQDYAAQDQKLQQDLMQNGFNRGDQSRKRAGEELSYNGSCSR
;
A
#
# COMPACT_ATOMS: atom_id res chain seq x y z
N MET A 1 -19.61 17.93 22.87
CA MET A 1 -19.64 16.50 22.47
C MET A 1 -18.70 16.20 21.30
N TYR A 2 -18.93 16.71 20.08
CA TYR A 2 -18.01 16.49 18.94
C TYR A 2 -16.58 16.96 19.25
N SER A 3 -16.45 18.21 19.72
CA SER A 3 -15.16 18.78 20.17
C SER A 3 -14.47 17.91 21.22
N ASP A 4 -15.24 17.38 22.18
CA ASP A 4 -14.73 16.58 23.28
C ASP A 4 -14.27 15.21 22.80
N LEU A 5 -15.00 14.61 21.84
CA LEU A 5 -14.59 13.37 21.18
C LEU A 5 -13.26 13.57 20.44
N MET A 6 -13.17 14.60 19.61
CA MET A 6 -11.94 14.91 18.86
C MET A 6 -10.78 15.17 19.81
N CYS A 7 -10.97 16.01 20.83
CA CYS A 7 -9.93 16.30 21.83
C CYS A 7 -9.45 15.03 22.56
N LYS A 8 -10.37 14.14 22.99
CA LYS A 8 -10.00 12.90 23.67
C LYS A 8 -9.24 11.94 22.76
N ILE A 9 -9.66 11.80 21.50
CA ILE A 9 -8.99 10.93 20.54
C ILE A 9 -7.61 11.49 20.18
N THR A 10 -7.51 12.79 19.90
CA THR A 10 -6.22 13.47 19.66
C THR A 10 -5.25 13.24 20.81
N ALA A 11 -5.66 13.46 22.06
CA ALA A 11 -4.81 13.26 23.23
C ALA A 11 -4.35 11.79 23.39
N HIS A 12 -5.16 10.82 22.95
CA HIS A 12 -4.75 9.42 22.93
C HIS A 12 -3.74 9.14 21.80
N LEU A 13 -4.01 9.64 20.58
CA LEU A 13 -3.14 9.46 19.43
C LEU A 13 -1.76 10.10 19.62
N GLU A 14 -1.68 11.23 20.30
CA GLU A 14 -0.41 11.84 20.66
C GLU A 14 0.44 10.94 21.58
N LYS A 15 -0.20 10.26 22.56
CA LYS A 15 0.50 9.28 23.40
C LYS A 15 0.97 8.08 22.59
N VAL A 16 0.13 7.57 21.71
CA VAL A 16 0.50 6.47 20.78
C VAL A 16 1.70 6.87 19.93
N SER A 17 1.73 8.10 19.40
CA SER A 17 2.87 8.60 18.63
C SER A 17 4.14 8.68 19.47
N LEU A 18 4.07 9.16 20.72
CA LEU A 18 5.22 9.20 21.63
C LEU A 18 5.75 7.79 21.96
N GLU A 19 4.86 6.82 22.20
CA GLU A 19 5.23 5.43 22.45
C GLU A 19 5.92 4.79 21.23
N LEU A 20 5.43 5.10 20.02
CA LEU A 20 6.06 4.66 18.78
C LEU A 20 7.45 5.28 18.61
N GLN A 21 7.64 6.56 18.92
CA GLN A 21 8.96 7.21 18.85
C GLN A 21 9.98 6.59 19.81
N ALA A 22 9.53 6.10 20.97
CA ALA A 22 10.39 5.43 21.95
C ALA A 22 10.70 3.96 21.61
N THR A 23 10.08 3.40 20.56
CA THR A 23 10.23 2.00 20.18
C THR A 23 11.54 1.74 19.44
N SER A 24 12.18 0.58 19.67
CA SER A 24 13.41 0.21 18.95
C SER A 24 13.14 -0.08 17.46
N PRO A 25 14.11 0.17 16.56
CA PRO A 25 13.92 -0.03 15.11
C PRO A 25 13.45 -1.43 14.72
N GLU A 26 13.94 -2.46 15.43
CA GLU A 26 13.61 -3.87 15.19
C GLU A 26 12.12 -4.19 15.34
N HIS A 27 11.44 -3.57 16.31
CA HIS A 27 10.02 -3.80 16.59
C HIS A 27 9.11 -2.69 16.05
N TYR A 28 9.70 -1.64 15.49
CA TYR A 28 9.00 -0.42 15.12
C TYR A 28 7.90 -0.68 14.10
N ILE A 29 8.19 -1.49 13.07
CA ILE A 29 7.22 -1.80 12.00
C ILE A 29 6.02 -2.56 12.56
N GLU A 30 6.24 -3.55 13.42
CA GLU A 30 5.17 -4.34 14.04
C GLU A 30 4.32 -3.49 14.98
N LYS A 31 4.95 -2.64 15.80
CA LYS A 31 4.26 -1.73 16.72
C LYS A 31 3.43 -0.69 15.96
N PHE A 32 3.96 -0.14 14.86
CA PHE A 32 3.20 0.75 14.00
C PHE A 32 1.99 0.04 13.38
N ASN A 33 2.18 -1.17 12.83
CA ASN A 33 1.07 -1.96 12.28
C ASN A 33 0.01 -2.26 13.32
N LEU A 34 0.41 -2.58 14.55
CA LEU A 34 -0.50 -2.84 15.65
C LEU A 34 -1.34 -1.60 15.97
N ALA A 35 -0.70 -0.44 16.14
CA ALA A 35 -1.39 0.83 16.39
C ALA A 35 -2.37 1.18 15.26
N LEU A 36 -1.93 1.05 14.00
CA LEU A 36 -2.76 1.29 12.82
C LEU A 36 -3.97 0.35 12.77
N SER A 37 -3.74 -0.95 12.95
CA SER A 37 -4.79 -1.98 12.88
C SER A 37 -5.80 -1.83 14.02
N GLN A 38 -5.33 -1.54 15.23
CA GLN A 38 -6.20 -1.28 16.37
C GLN A 38 -7.04 -0.02 16.16
N TYR A 39 -6.45 1.06 15.64
CA TYR A 39 -7.19 2.28 15.38
C TYR A 39 -8.25 2.08 14.31
N MET A 40 -7.88 1.51 13.15
CA MET A 40 -8.82 1.21 12.07
C MET A 40 -9.93 0.26 12.52
N GLY A 41 -9.60 -0.74 13.34
CA GLY A 41 -10.56 -1.63 13.99
C GLY A 41 -11.53 -0.88 14.91
N ALA A 42 -11.02 0.04 15.74
CA ALA A 42 -11.83 0.83 16.68
C ALA A 42 -12.79 1.79 15.96
N LEU A 43 -12.46 2.28 14.76
CA LEU A 43 -13.39 3.10 13.98
C LEU A 43 -14.71 2.37 13.67
N HIS A 44 -14.68 1.04 13.50
CA HIS A 44 -15.88 0.24 13.26
C HIS A 44 -16.86 0.24 14.44
N SER A 45 -16.41 0.51 15.67
CA SER A 45 -17.28 0.61 16.84
C SER A 45 -17.61 2.06 17.22
N ILE A 46 -16.65 2.98 17.06
CA ILE A 46 -16.83 4.40 17.40
C ILE A 46 -17.84 5.06 16.46
N VAL A 47 -17.72 4.86 15.14
CA VAL A 47 -18.59 5.57 14.17
C VAL A 47 -20.07 5.21 14.38
N PRO A 48 -20.48 3.93 14.50
CA PRO A 48 -21.87 3.59 14.80
C PRO A 48 -22.37 4.11 16.15
N LEU A 49 -21.52 4.16 17.18
CA LEU A 49 -21.88 4.70 18.49
C LEU A 49 -22.28 6.18 18.40
N PHE A 50 -21.63 6.93 17.51
CA PHE A 50 -21.88 8.35 17.27
C PHE A 50 -22.73 8.62 16.02
N ILE A 51 -23.48 7.64 15.51
CA ILE A 51 -24.24 7.77 14.25
C ILE A 51 -25.22 8.95 14.24
N TYR A 52 -25.85 9.24 15.37
CA TYR A 52 -26.74 10.39 15.50
C TYR A 52 -25.98 11.71 15.37
N MET A 53 -24.80 11.83 15.99
CA MET A 53 -23.95 13.00 15.84
C MET A 53 -23.45 13.14 14.40
N ASN A 54 -23.09 12.03 13.74
CA ASN A 54 -22.69 12.05 12.34
C ASN A 54 -23.80 12.61 11.46
N LYS A 55 -24.98 11.98 11.48
CA LYS A 55 -26.09 12.35 10.60
C LYS A 55 -26.65 13.74 10.88
N PHE A 56 -26.85 14.12 12.13
CA PHE A 56 -27.59 15.34 12.48
C PHE A 56 -26.72 16.57 12.75
N TYR A 57 -25.40 16.39 12.89
CA TYR A 57 -24.48 17.51 13.09
C TYR A 57 -23.38 17.52 12.04
N ILE A 58 -22.57 16.47 11.92
CA ILE A 58 -21.37 16.49 11.08
C ILE A 58 -21.75 16.56 9.59
N GLU A 59 -22.59 15.64 9.10
CA GLU A 59 -23.04 15.62 7.71
C GLU A 59 -23.86 16.86 7.35
N THR A 60 -24.83 17.23 8.19
CA THR A 60 -25.79 18.30 7.86
C THR A 60 -25.29 19.72 8.11
N LYS A 61 -24.41 19.93 9.11
CA LYS A 61 -23.90 21.27 9.46
C LYS A 61 -22.49 21.52 8.96
N LEU A 62 -21.64 20.49 8.97
CA LEU A 62 -20.23 20.62 8.58
C LEU A 62 -19.95 20.09 7.18
N ASN A 63 -20.89 19.34 6.58
CA ASN A 63 -20.74 18.70 5.27
C ASN A 63 -19.48 17.81 5.21
N ARG A 64 -19.29 16.99 6.25
CA ARG A 64 -18.18 16.04 6.42
C ARG A 64 -18.71 14.70 6.90
N ASP A 65 -17.83 13.70 6.98
CA ASP A 65 -18.11 12.41 7.59
C ASP A 65 -17.20 12.17 8.82
N LEU A 66 -17.77 11.62 9.89
CA LEU A 66 -17.04 11.34 11.12
C LEU A 66 -15.90 10.34 10.90
N LYS A 67 -16.09 9.31 10.07
CA LYS A 67 -15.04 8.34 9.80
C LYS A 67 -13.85 9.02 9.14
N ASP A 68 -14.11 9.92 8.18
CA ASP A 68 -13.08 10.67 7.48
C ASP A 68 -12.35 11.63 8.44
N ASP A 69 -13.08 12.35 9.30
CA ASP A 69 -12.48 13.19 10.35
C ASP A 69 -11.56 12.37 11.29
N LEU A 70 -11.98 11.17 11.68
CA LEU A 70 -11.20 10.28 12.54
C LEU A 70 -9.99 9.67 11.81
N ILE A 71 -10.12 9.31 10.54
CA ILE A 71 -8.99 8.88 9.71
C ILE A 71 -7.95 10.00 9.64
N GLN A 72 -8.41 11.23 9.38
CA GLN A 72 -7.56 12.41 9.32
C GLN A 72 -6.79 12.64 10.63
N LEU A 73 -7.42 12.46 11.79
CA LEU A 73 -6.74 12.58 13.08
C LEU A 73 -5.55 11.61 13.23
N PHE A 74 -5.71 10.35 12.82
CA PHE A 74 -4.58 9.40 12.85
C PHE A 74 -3.51 9.78 11.83
N THR A 75 -3.91 10.23 10.65
CA THR A 75 -2.99 10.72 9.62
C THR A 75 -2.11 11.84 10.18
N GLU A 76 -2.69 12.89 10.76
CA GLU A 76 -1.97 14.08 11.24
C GLU A 76 -1.17 13.82 12.53
N HIS A 77 -1.76 13.16 13.51
CA HIS A 77 -1.15 13.06 14.83
C HIS A 77 -0.19 11.87 14.97
N VAL A 78 -0.29 10.87 14.10
CA VAL A 78 0.56 9.67 14.12
C VAL A 78 1.27 9.51 12.78
N ALA A 79 0.56 9.13 11.72
CA ALA A 79 1.20 8.59 10.52
C ALA A 79 2.15 9.59 9.83
N GLU A 80 1.80 10.86 9.71
CA GLU A 80 2.68 11.90 9.14
C GLU A 80 4.00 12.06 9.88
N LYS A 81 3.99 11.93 11.21
CA LYS A 81 5.19 12.06 12.04
C LYS A 81 6.12 10.86 11.89
N HIS A 82 5.58 9.71 11.47
CA HIS A 82 6.27 8.44 11.42
C HIS A 82 6.58 7.97 9.99
N ILE A 83 5.98 8.57 8.95
CA ILE A 83 6.08 8.07 7.57
C ILE A 83 7.52 8.08 7.04
N TYR A 84 8.29 9.13 7.31
CA TYR A 84 9.66 9.28 6.81
C TYR A 84 10.66 8.35 7.52
N SER A 85 10.38 7.94 8.76
CA SER A 85 11.19 6.94 9.47
C SER A 85 10.74 5.51 9.15
N LEU A 86 9.43 5.31 8.91
CA LEU A 86 8.86 4.01 8.59
C LEU A 86 9.23 3.55 7.17
N MET A 87 9.14 4.44 6.17
CA MET A 87 9.30 4.06 4.77
C MET A 87 10.65 3.39 4.45
N PRO A 88 11.81 3.90 4.92
CA PRO A 88 13.09 3.23 4.70
C PRO A 88 13.14 1.84 5.33
N LEU A 89 12.57 1.68 6.52
CA LEU A 89 12.53 0.38 7.21
C LEU A 89 11.66 -0.63 6.44
N LEU A 90 10.54 -0.18 5.84
CA LEU A 90 9.70 -1.05 5.01
C LEU A 90 10.43 -1.49 3.72
N LEU A 91 11.21 -0.60 3.12
CA LEU A 91 12.02 -0.91 1.93
C LEU A 91 13.13 -1.90 2.27
N GLU A 92 13.84 -1.69 3.37
CA GLU A 92 14.86 -2.62 3.87
C GLU A 92 14.27 -3.99 4.17
N ALA A 93 13.18 -4.03 4.94
CA ALA A 93 12.50 -5.27 5.31
C ALA A 93 11.96 -6.05 4.10
N GLN A 94 11.63 -5.37 3.00
CA GLN A 94 11.24 -6.02 1.75
C GLN A 94 12.43 -6.69 1.05
N SER A 95 13.63 -6.12 1.13
CA SER A 95 14.85 -6.66 0.52
C SER A 95 15.43 -7.83 1.31
N THR A 96 15.06 -7.98 2.58
CA THR A 96 15.50 -9.06 3.47
C THR A 96 14.42 -10.14 3.63
N PRO A 97 14.66 -11.37 3.15
CA PRO A 97 13.72 -12.47 3.33
C PRO A 97 13.40 -12.74 4.81
N PHE A 98 12.14 -13.02 5.12
CA PHE A 98 11.63 -13.46 6.43
C PHE A 98 11.71 -12.45 7.60
N GLN A 99 12.21 -11.22 7.38
CA GLN A 99 12.23 -10.21 8.45
C GLN A 99 10.81 -9.82 8.88
N ILE A 100 9.88 -9.72 7.93
CA ILE A 100 8.49 -9.34 8.18
C ILE A 100 7.54 -10.25 7.41
N THR A 101 6.44 -10.62 8.04
CA THR A 101 5.42 -11.43 7.36
C THR A 101 4.76 -10.64 6.22
N PRO A 102 4.46 -11.27 5.07
CA PRO A 102 3.78 -10.60 3.97
C PRO A 102 2.43 -9.99 4.36
N SER A 103 1.72 -10.57 5.33
CA SER A 103 0.45 -10.05 5.84
C SER A 103 0.62 -8.74 6.61
N THR A 104 1.64 -8.63 7.47
CA THR A 104 1.98 -7.38 8.17
C THR A 104 2.33 -6.29 7.16
N MET A 105 3.19 -6.61 6.18
CA MET A 105 3.55 -5.64 5.13
C MET A 105 2.32 -5.18 4.35
N ALA A 106 1.47 -6.10 3.89
CA ALA A 106 0.24 -5.78 3.17
C ALA A 106 -0.73 -4.93 4.02
N SER A 107 -0.86 -5.22 5.31
CA SER A 107 -1.69 -4.48 6.25
C SER A 107 -1.23 -3.02 6.36
N ILE A 108 0.07 -2.80 6.58
CA ILE A 108 0.65 -1.46 6.65
C ILE A 108 0.44 -0.70 5.35
N ILE A 109 0.80 -1.29 4.20
CA ILE A 109 0.73 -0.61 2.91
C ILE A 109 -0.70 -0.22 2.56
N LYS A 110 -1.67 -1.13 2.76
CA LYS A 110 -3.10 -0.83 2.56
C LYS A 110 -3.61 0.23 3.54
N GLY A 111 -3.16 0.17 4.80
CA GLY A 111 -3.50 1.16 5.82
C GLY A 111 -2.96 2.55 5.48
N LEU A 112 -1.68 2.66 5.10
CA LEU A 112 -1.06 3.91 4.66
C LEU A 112 -1.79 4.49 3.43
N TYR A 113 -2.15 3.65 2.46
CA TYR A 113 -2.92 4.09 1.30
C TYR A 113 -4.32 4.60 1.68
N THR A 114 -4.98 3.96 2.66
CA THR A 114 -6.28 4.39 3.19
C THR A 114 -6.17 5.73 3.92
N LEU A 115 -5.07 5.97 4.65
CA LEU A 115 -4.82 7.22 5.36
C LEU A 115 -4.53 8.36 4.38
N ARG A 116 -3.62 8.14 3.41
CA ARG A 116 -3.25 9.12 2.38
C ARG A 116 -2.70 8.44 1.13
N PRO A 117 -3.45 8.43 0.01
CA PRO A 117 -3.00 7.84 -1.25
C PRO A 117 -1.73 8.50 -1.84
N GLU A 118 -1.50 9.79 -1.56
CA GLU A 118 -0.35 10.54 -2.08
C GLU A 118 1.01 9.95 -1.66
N TRP A 119 1.06 9.22 -0.55
CA TRP A 119 2.29 8.56 -0.09
C TRP A 119 2.77 7.45 -1.02
N VAL A 120 1.97 7.01 -1.99
CA VAL A 120 2.43 6.14 -3.07
C VAL A 120 3.64 6.73 -3.79
N GLN A 121 3.74 8.06 -3.92
CA GLN A 121 4.87 8.73 -4.56
C GLN A 121 6.21 8.50 -3.86
N LEU A 122 6.20 8.18 -2.56
CA LEU A 122 7.42 7.91 -1.78
C LEU A 122 8.05 6.57 -2.16
N ALA A 123 7.24 5.56 -2.49
CA ALA A 123 7.71 4.23 -2.85
C ALA A 123 6.74 3.51 -3.81
N PRO A 124 6.58 3.95 -5.07
CA PRO A 124 5.54 3.43 -5.96
C PRO A 124 5.64 1.92 -6.19
N THR A 125 6.85 1.40 -6.29
CA THR A 125 7.15 -0.04 -6.48
C THR A 125 6.84 -0.89 -5.27
N LEU A 126 6.86 -0.32 -4.06
CA LEU A 126 6.48 -1.01 -2.83
C LEU A 126 4.96 -1.15 -2.76
N PHE A 127 4.23 -0.06 -3.00
CA PHE A 127 2.77 -0.06 -2.94
C PHE A 127 2.16 -0.95 -4.04
N SER A 128 2.75 -1.00 -5.23
CA SER A 128 2.17 -1.71 -6.38
C SER A 128 2.14 -3.22 -6.22
N LYS A 129 2.97 -3.77 -5.31
CA LYS A 129 2.96 -5.19 -4.96
C LYS A 129 1.74 -5.59 -4.12
N PHE A 130 1.09 -4.63 -3.46
CA PHE A 130 -0.01 -4.89 -2.54
C PHE A 130 -1.34 -4.23 -2.94
N ILE A 131 -1.29 -3.24 -3.83
CA ILE A 131 -2.47 -2.49 -4.30
C ILE A 131 -2.47 -2.48 -5.84
N PRO A 132 -3.50 -3.06 -6.49
CA PRO A 132 -3.60 -3.06 -7.94
C PRO A 132 -3.89 -1.66 -8.49
N ASN A 133 -3.50 -1.41 -9.75
CA ASN A 133 -3.85 -0.22 -10.52
C ASN A 133 -3.40 1.14 -9.94
N ILE A 134 -2.35 1.16 -9.11
CA ILE A 134 -1.80 2.43 -8.57
C ILE A 134 -0.74 3.06 -9.47
N LEU A 135 -0.10 2.25 -10.32
CA LEU A 135 0.88 2.73 -11.29
C LEU A 135 0.13 3.13 -12.57
N PRO A 136 0.63 4.13 -13.32
CA PRO A 136 0.07 4.47 -14.60
C PRO A 136 0.08 3.24 -15.53
N PRO A 137 -0.94 3.09 -16.39
CA PRO A 137 -0.94 2.03 -17.39
C PRO A 137 0.26 2.20 -18.30
N ALA A 138 0.89 1.09 -18.65
CA ALA A 138 2.01 1.06 -19.58
C ALA A 138 1.61 1.72 -20.91
N MET A 139 2.45 2.64 -21.40
CA MET A 139 2.26 3.29 -22.70
C MET A 139 2.99 2.52 -23.81
N GLU A 140 2.48 2.59 -25.04
CA GLU A 140 3.10 1.90 -26.19
C GLU A 140 4.55 2.37 -26.43
N SER A 141 4.84 3.64 -26.14
CA SER A 141 6.19 4.20 -26.22
C SER A 141 7.19 3.54 -25.28
N GLU A 142 6.72 2.95 -24.17
CA GLU A 142 7.57 2.31 -23.14
C GLU A 142 7.89 0.84 -23.48
N LEU A 143 7.26 0.27 -24.53
CA LEU A 143 7.46 -1.14 -24.91
C LEU A 143 8.91 -1.46 -25.25
N GLN A 144 9.63 -0.54 -25.88
CA GLN A 144 11.05 -0.72 -26.20
C GLN A 144 11.90 -0.77 -24.94
N ASP A 145 11.61 0.08 -23.96
CA ASP A 145 12.31 0.10 -22.67
C ASP A 145 12.06 -1.20 -21.89
N TYR A 146 10.82 -1.68 -21.87
CA TYR A 146 10.50 -2.97 -21.27
C TYR A 146 11.22 -4.13 -21.98
N ALA A 147 11.27 -4.14 -23.31
CA ALA A 147 12.01 -5.15 -24.06
C ALA A 147 13.51 -5.14 -23.72
N ALA A 148 14.10 -3.96 -23.56
CA ALA A 148 15.51 -3.82 -23.17
C ALA A 148 15.76 -4.31 -21.73
N GLN A 149 14.87 -3.98 -20.79
CA GLN A 149 14.93 -4.49 -19.41
C GLN A 149 14.83 -6.01 -19.36
N ASP A 150 13.92 -6.60 -20.14
CA ASP A 150 13.76 -8.05 -20.24
C ASP A 150 15.00 -8.73 -20.81
N GLN A 151 15.60 -8.17 -21.87
CA GLN A 151 16.84 -8.69 -22.44
C GLN A 151 17.99 -8.67 -21.42
N LYS A 152 18.11 -7.58 -20.65
CA LYS A 152 19.11 -7.47 -19.58
C LYS A 152 18.90 -8.52 -18.49
N LEU A 153 17.65 -8.67 -18.02
CA LEU A 153 17.32 -9.69 -17.01
C LEU A 153 17.65 -11.10 -17.51
N GLN A 154 17.34 -11.41 -18.77
CA GLN A 154 17.66 -12.70 -19.37
C GLN A 154 19.18 -12.94 -19.43
N GLN A 155 19.97 -11.93 -19.76
CA GLN A 155 21.43 -12.01 -19.75
C GLN A 155 21.98 -12.28 -18.34
N ASP A 156 21.49 -11.55 -17.33
CA ASP A 156 21.91 -11.72 -15.94
C ASP A 156 21.56 -13.13 -15.42
N LEU A 157 20.38 -13.66 -15.77
CA LEU A 157 19.98 -15.02 -15.42
C LEU A 157 20.90 -16.06 -16.07
N MET A 158 21.27 -15.89 -17.34
CA MET A 158 22.21 -16.79 -18.03
C MET A 158 23.59 -16.77 -17.36
N GLN A 159 24.09 -15.60 -16.95
CA GLN A 159 25.35 -15.48 -16.20
C GLN A 159 25.29 -16.19 -14.84
N ASN A 160 24.13 -16.16 -14.19
CA ASN A 160 23.88 -16.88 -12.93
C ASN A 160 23.55 -18.37 -13.11
N GLY A 161 23.78 -18.93 -14.29
CA GLY A 161 23.63 -20.36 -14.57
C GLY A 161 22.23 -20.81 -14.96
N PHE A 162 21.25 -19.90 -15.08
CA PHE A 162 19.91 -20.19 -15.59
C PHE A 162 19.91 -20.22 -17.12
N ASN A 163 20.61 -21.19 -17.70
CA ASN A 163 20.64 -21.38 -19.14
C ASN A 163 19.26 -21.82 -19.66
N ARG A 164 18.92 -21.34 -20.86
CA ARG A 164 17.75 -21.80 -21.60
C ARG A 164 17.95 -23.28 -21.93
N GLY A 165 17.27 -24.17 -21.20
CA GLY A 165 17.25 -25.60 -21.49
C GLY A 165 16.66 -25.94 -22.86
N ASP A 166 16.61 -27.23 -23.20
CA ASP A 166 16.11 -27.73 -24.48
C ASP A 166 14.70 -27.19 -24.80
N GLN A 167 14.61 -26.33 -25.82
CA GLN A 167 13.36 -25.69 -26.24
C GLN A 167 12.56 -26.52 -27.25
N SER A 168 13.03 -27.73 -27.58
CA SER A 168 12.35 -28.64 -28.52
C SER A 168 10.93 -29.05 -28.10
N ARG A 169 10.54 -28.76 -26.84
CA ARG A 169 9.21 -29.03 -26.29
C ARG A 169 8.30 -27.80 -26.13
N LYS A 170 8.73 -26.62 -26.57
CA LYS A 170 7.83 -25.45 -26.57
C LYS A 170 6.66 -25.73 -27.53
N ARG A 171 5.43 -25.51 -27.08
CA ARG A 171 4.25 -25.56 -27.94
C ARG A 171 4.48 -24.56 -29.08
N ALA A 172 4.46 -25.05 -30.32
CA ALA A 172 4.33 -24.18 -31.48
C ALA A 172 3.02 -23.40 -31.26
N GLY A 173 3.13 -22.09 -31.06
CA GLY A 173 1.95 -21.23 -31.12
C GLY A 173 1.33 -21.47 -32.50
N GLU A 174 0.06 -21.83 -32.54
CA GLU A 174 -0.68 -21.94 -33.80
C GLU A 174 -0.49 -20.62 -34.55
N GLU A 175 0.30 -20.67 -35.62
CA GLU A 175 0.29 -19.61 -36.63
C GLU A 175 -1.16 -19.56 -37.14
N LEU A 176 -1.88 -18.50 -36.78
CA LEU A 176 -3.16 -18.13 -37.38
C LEU A 176 -2.92 -17.85 -38.87
N SER A 177 -2.80 -18.93 -39.65
CA SER A 177 -2.81 -18.90 -41.10
C SER A 177 -4.23 -18.56 -41.52
N TYR A 178 -4.45 -17.27 -41.74
CA TYR A 178 -5.68 -16.71 -42.28
C TYR A 178 -5.82 -17.17 -43.74
N ASN A 179 -6.28 -18.39 -43.97
CA ASN A 179 -6.62 -18.87 -45.32
C ASN A 179 -7.98 -18.27 -45.73
N GLY A 180 -7.93 -17.00 -46.10
CA GLY A 180 -8.96 -16.36 -46.91
C GLY A 180 -8.75 -16.75 -48.37
N SER A 181 -9.41 -17.81 -48.83
CA SER A 181 -9.62 -18.05 -50.27
C SER A 181 -11.12 -18.16 -50.54
N CYS A 182 -11.71 -17.01 -50.78
CA CYS A 182 -12.97 -16.84 -51.49
C CYS A 182 -12.74 -17.01 -53.00
N SER A 183 -13.77 -17.46 -53.73
CA SER A 183 -13.91 -17.69 -55.19
C SER A 183 -13.85 -19.19 -55.54
N ARG A 184 -14.80 -19.79 -56.25
CA ARG A 184 -15.94 -19.30 -57.06
C ARG A 184 -16.96 -20.43 -57.18
#